data_AF-A0AAE9DE64-F1
#
_entry.id   AF-A0AAE9DE64-F1
#
_cell.length_a   1.000
_cell.length_b   1.000
_cell.length_c   1.000
_cell.angle_alpha   90.00
_cell.angle_beta   90.00
_cell.angle_gamma   90.00
#
_symmetry.space_group_name_H-M   'P 1'
#
loop_
_entity.id
_entity.type
_entity.pdbx_description
1 polymer ?
#
loop_
_entity_poly.entity_id
_entity_poly.type
_entity_poly.pdbx_seq_one_letter_code
_entity_poly.pdbx_strand_id
1 'polypeptide(L)'
;MPLPNKGGEPEFKLKVEPADKIAIKYNMKDEATVPLSIMNPTKERICYKVKCTDNEIFRVRPPLGLVEPGKTAAVKITLKPKAGIDPNRHFFAIYHVACSDPKADPRKIWTADTKPDGVIRMQALLETDEPAAEEKKKGGDDEKKEKEKDDGEKKEEKKE
;
A
#
# COMPACT_ATOMS: atom_id res chain seq x y z
N MET A 1 -5.79 -5.58 -9.58
CA MET A 1 -4.33 -5.64 -9.49
C MET A 1 -3.88 -4.85 -8.28
N PRO A 2 -2.94 -5.38 -7.47
CA PRO A 2 -2.30 -4.62 -6.39
C PRO A 2 -1.59 -3.38 -6.94
N LEU A 3 -1.39 -2.37 -6.10
CA LEU A 3 -0.72 -1.12 -6.49
C LEU A 3 0.74 -1.42 -6.87
N PRO A 4 1.27 -0.74 -7.91
CA PRO A 4 2.63 -0.98 -8.35
C PRO A 4 3.63 -0.67 -7.23
N ASN A 5 4.65 -1.52 -7.12
CA ASN A 5 5.77 -1.26 -6.23
C ASN A 5 6.57 -0.04 -6.70
N LYS A 6 7.23 0.65 -5.78
CA LYS A 6 8.16 1.72 -6.16
C LYS A 6 9.36 1.11 -6.86
N GLY A 7 9.98 1.85 -7.78
CA GLY A 7 11.18 1.38 -8.50
C GLY A 7 12.28 0.92 -7.53
N GLY A 8 12.75 -0.31 -7.71
CA GLY A 8 13.80 -0.92 -6.87
C GLY A 8 13.32 -1.77 -5.70
N GLU A 9 12.00 -1.90 -5.48
CA GLU A 9 11.47 -2.78 -4.44
C GLU A 9 11.28 -4.23 -4.96
N PRO A 10 11.75 -5.24 -4.21
CA PRO A 10 11.70 -6.62 -4.67
C PRO A 10 10.28 -7.20 -4.68
N GLU A 11 10.07 -8.22 -5.52
CA GLU A 11 8.79 -8.89 -5.69
C GLU A 11 8.35 -9.62 -4.42
N PHE A 12 7.08 -9.49 -4.08
CA PHE A 12 6.49 -10.16 -2.93
C PHE A 12 6.33 -11.66 -3.20
N LYS A 13 7.03 -12.49 -2.41
CA LYS A 13 7.12 -13.95 -2.60
C LYS A 13 6.03 -14.73 -1.86
N LEU A 14 5.19 -14.08 -1.07
CA LEU A 14 4.11 -14.73 -0.32
C LEU A 14 2.79 -14.62 -1.07
N LYS A 15 1.85 -15.52 -0.77
CA LYS A 15 0.48 -15.40 -1.26
C LYS A 15 -0.36 -14.65 -0.24
N VAL A 16 -1.14 -13.68 -0.70
CA VAL A 16 -2.09 -12.94 0.13
C VAL A 16 -3.51 -13.17 -0.37
N GLU A 17 -4.44 -13.30 0.56
CA GLU A 17 -5.86 -13.40 0.27
C GLU A 17 -6.62 -12.40 1.15
N PRO A 18 -7.30 -11.39 0.56
CA PRO A 18 -7.46 -11.13 -0.88
C PRO A 18 -6.13 -10.76 -1.59
N ALA A 19 -6.04 -10.97 -2.91
CA ALA A 19 -4.80 -10.75 -3.69
C ALA A 19 -4.68 -9.36 -4.33
N ASP A 20 -5.82 -8.72 -4.63
CA ASP A 20 -5.86 -7.44 -5.35
C ASP A 20 -6.05 -6.24 -4.43
N LYS A 21 -7.13 -6.26 -3.65
CA LYS A 21 -7.62 -5.12 -2.87
C LYS A 21 -8.31 -5.59 -1.61
N ILE A 22 -8.26 -4.77 -0.57
CA ILE A 22 -8.90 -5.04 0.71
C ILE A 22 -10.19 -4.21 0.77
N ALA A 23 -11.32 -4.85 0.47
CA ALA A 23 -12.63 -4.22 0.56
C ALA A 23 -13.14 -4.30 2.00
N ILE A 24 -13.46 -3.15 2.60
CA ILE A 24 -13.94 -3.02 3.97
C ILE A 24 -15.28 -2.32 3.92
N LYS A 25 -16.35 -3.07 4.18
CA LYS A 25 -17.68 -2.53 4.37
C LYS A 25 -17.83 -2.05 5.81
N TYR A 26 -18.10 -0.76 6.00
CA TYR A 26 -18.19 -0.15 7.32
C TYR A 26 -19.38 0.78 7.48
N ASN A 27 -19.81 0.98 8.72
CA ASN A 27 -20.84 1.93 9.11
C ASN A 27 -20.23 3.00 10.02
N MET A 28 -20.91 4.12 10.23
CA MET A 28 -20.40 5.17 11.13
C MET A 28 -20.56 4.83 12.62
N LYS A 29 -21.23 3.72 12.95
CA LYS A 29 -21.61 3.35 14.32
C LYS A 29 -20.68 2.32 14.96
N ASP A 30 -20.17 1.39 14.16
CA ASP A 30 -19.40 0.22 14.59
C ASP A 30 -18.07 0.12 13.84
N GLU A 31 -17.15 -0.65 14.40
CA GLU A 31 -15.90 -0.99 13.73
C GLU A 31 -16.10 -2.14 12.75
N ALA A 32 -15.50 -2.02 11.56
CA ALA A 32 -15.53 -3.07 10.54
C ALA A 32 -14.25 -3.88 10.58
N THR A 33 -14.33 -5.21 10.62
CA THR A 33 -13.14 -6.08 10.61
C THR A 33 -13.15 -7.01 9.42
N VAL A 34 -12.03 -7.05 8.70
CA VAL A 34 -11.81 -7.98 7.58
C VAL A 34 -10.59 -8.87 7.83
N PRO A 35 -10.67 -10.16 7.45
CA PRO A 35 -9.51 -11.05 7.49
C PRO A 35 -8.60 -10.83 6.28
N LEU A 36 -7.30 -10.91 6.52
CA LEU A 36 -6.24 -10.95 5.53
C LEU A 36 -5.40 -12.20 5.82
N SER A 37 -5.32 -13.13 4.88
CA SER A 37 -4.51 -14.33 4.99
C SER A 37 -3.19 -14.15 4.27
N ILE A 38 -2.08 -14.45 4.95
CA ILE A 38 -0.72 -14.41 4.40
C ILE A 38 -0.16 -15.83 4.43
N MET A 39 -0.11 -16.48 3.28
CA MET A 39 0.40 -17.84 3.12
C MET A 39 1.86 -17.81 2.64
N ASN A 40 2.70 -18.62 3.28
CA ASN A 40 4.10 -18.80 2.89
C ASN A 40 4.28 -20.02 1.98
N PRO A 41 4.43 -19.84 0.65
CA PRO A 41 4.69 -20.95 -0.27
C PRO A 41 6.17 -21.40 -0.29
N THR A 42 7.06 -20.69 0.41
CA THR A 42 8.50 -20.96 0.39
C THR A 42 8.89 -22.09 1.35
N LYS A 43 10.12 -22.58 1.21
CA LYS A 43 10.71 -23.61 2.09
C LYS A 43 11.36 -23.04 3.35
N GLU A 44 11.46 -21.71 3.43
CA GLU A 44 12.07 -21.01 4.56
C GLU A 44 11.01 -20.34 5.41
N ARG A 45 11.30 -20.14 6.70
CA ARG A 45 10.43 -19.34 7.55
C ARG A 45 10.57 -17.88 7.15
N ILE A 46 9.46 -17.16 7.15
CA ILE A 46 9.44 -15.75 6.76
C ILE A 46 8.83 -14.92 7.87
N CYS A 47 9.31 -13.70 8.03
CA CYS A 47 8.71 -12.70 8.89
C CYS A 47 7.96 -11.70 8.03
N TYR A 48 6.73 -11.38 8.40
CA TYR A 48 5.96 -10.34 7.73
C TYR A 48 5.79 -9.11 8.63
N LYS A 49 5.58 -7.96 8.00
CA LYS A 49 5.19 -6.70 8.64
C LYS A 49 4.16 -6.00 7.78
N VAL A 50 3.00 -5.71 8.37
CA VAL A 50 1.92 -4.96 7.75
C VAL A 50 1.99 -3.52 8.21
N LYS A 51 2.01 -2.58 7.25
CA LYS A 51 1.85 -1.15 7.47
C LYS A 51 0.57 -0.67 6.77
N CYS A 52 0.00 0.41 7.24
CA CYS A 52 -1.14 1.08 6.62
C CYS A 52 -0.86 2.57 6.49
N THR A 53 -1.68 3.28 5.72
CA THR A 53 -1.56 4.75 5.56
C THR A 53 -1.87 5.51 6.85
N ASP A 54 -2.84 5.03 7.63
CA ASP A 54 -3.33 5.72 8.83
C ASP A 54 -3.58 4.74 9.98
N ASN A 55 -2.66 4.74 10.95
CA ASN A 55 -2.77 3.90 12.15
C ASN A 55 -3.87 4.38 13.12
N GLU A 56 -4.42 5.58 12.92
CA GLU A 56 -5.53 6.09 13.74
C GLU A 56 -6.85 5.38 13.42
N ILE A 57 -7.15 5.19 12.13
CA ILE A 57 -8.39 4.58 11.65
C ILE A 57 -8.24 3.09 11.41
N PHE A 58 -7.06 2.60 11.01
CA PHE A 58 -6.82 1.18 10.81
C PHE A 58 -6.06 0.55 11.97
N ARG A 59 -6.57 -0.57 12.45
CA ARG A 59 -5.92 -1.42 13.44
C ARG A 59 -5.62 -2.79 12.82
N VAL A 60 -4.34 -3.11 12.70
CA VAL A 60 -3.88 -4.40 12.18
C VAL A 60 -3.43 -5.30 13.32
N ARG A 61 -3.95 -6.53 13.40
CA ARG A 61 -3.62 -7.51 14.44
C ARG A 61 -3.53 -8.95 13.89
N PRO A 62 -2.38 -9.64 14.06
CA PRO A 62 -1.08 -9.11 14.47
C PRO A 62 -0.42 -8.28 13.34
N PRO A 63 0.22 -7.14 13.64
CA PRO A 63 0.86 -6.29 12.61
C PRO A 63 2.20 -6.86 12.12
N LEU A 64 2.79 -7.76 12.91
CA LEU A 64 4.04 -8.44 12.64
C LEU A 64 3.93 -9.88 13.12
N GLY A 65 4.54 -10.79 12.39
CA GLY A 65 4.49 -12.20 12.73
C GLY A 65 5.46 -13.02 11.91
N LEU A 66 5.56 -14.29 12.28
CA LEU A 66 6.35 -15.28 11.56
C LEU A 66 5.42 -16.31 10.95
N VAL A 67 5.71 -16.71 9.71
CA VAL A 67 4.97 -17.75 9.00
C VAL A 67 5.95 -18.85 8.64
N GLU A 68 5.67 -20.05 9.14
CA GLU A 68 6.47 -21.23 8.81
C GLU A 68 6.25 -21.66 7.35
N PRO A 69 7.17 -22.44 6.76
CA PRO A 69 7.01 -23.00 5.42
C PRO A 69 5.67 -23.71 5.26
N GLY A 70 4.92 -23.38 4.20
CA GLY A 70 3.62 -23.98 3.89
C GLY A 70 2.46 -23.58 4.83
N LYS A 71 2.69 -22.70 5.81
CA LYS A 71 1.64 -22.24 6.73
C LYS A 71 1.03 -20.92 6.27
N THR A 72 -0.12 -20.60 6.86
CA THR A 72 -0.86 -19.35 6.65
C THR A 72 -1.00 -18.60 7.97
N ALA A 73 -0.68 -17.31 7.96
CA ALA A 73 -0.97 -16.40 9.05
C ALA A 73 -2.26 -15.64 8.77
N ALA A 74 -3.18 -15.64 9.74
CA ALA A 74 -4.39 -14.84 9.71
C ALA A 74 -4.14 -13.49 10.39
N VAL A 75 -4.32 -12.41 9.63
CA VAL A 75 -4.23 -11.02 10.08
C VAL A 75 -5.63 -10.43 10.04
N LYS A 76 -6.03 -9.71 11.09
CA LYS A 76 -7.28 -8.97 11.13
C LYS A 76 -6.98 -7.49 10.93
N ILE A 77 -7.70 -6.88 9.99
CA ILE A 77 -7.68 -5.45 9.74
C ILE A 77 -9.01 -4.90 10.20
N THR A 78 -8.98 -4.03 11.22
CA THR A 78 -10.16 -3.38 11.76
C THR A 78 -10.12 -1.89 11.37
N LEU A 79 -11.16 -1.41 10.71
CA LEU A 79 -11.41 0.01 10.47
C LEU A 79 -12.29 0.56 11.59
N LYS A 80 -11.81 1.62 12.23
CA LYS A 80 -12.58 2.39 13.22
C LYS A 80 -13.44 3.44 12.52
N PRO A 81 -14.66 3.69 13.02
CA PRO A 81 -15.50 4.77 12.50
C PRO A 81 -14.84 6.13 12.77
N LYS A 82 -14.69 6.94 11.71
CA LYS A 82 -14.25 8.34 11.78
C LYS A 82 -14.98 9.12 10.69
N ALA A 83 -15.40 10.34 10.99
CA ALA A 83 -15.99 11.22 10.00
C ALA A 83 -14.94 11.70 8.99
N GLY A 84 -15.32 11.83 7.72
CA GLY A 84 -14.45 12.37 6.67
C GLY A 84 -13.29 11.45 6.24
N ILE A 85 -13.44 10.13 6.39
CA ILE A 85 -12.48 9.17 5.83
C ILE A 85 -12.58 9.19 4.30
N ASP A 86 -11.45 9.34 3.62
CA ASP A 86 -11.39 9.23 2.15
C ASP A 86 -11.39 7.75 1.73
N PRO A 87 -12.44 7.26 1.05
CA PRO A 87 -12.60 5.82 0.80
C PRO A 87 -11.58 5.24 -0.21
N ASN A 88 -10.89 6.09 -0.98
CA ASN A 88 -10.03 5.65 -2.08
C ASN A 88 -8.53 5.93 -1.86
N ARG A 89 -8.18 6.68 -0.81
CA ARG A 89 -6.81 7.12 -0.52
C ARG A 89 -5.96 6.09 0.22
N HIS A 90 -6.60 5.15 0.90
CA HIS A 90 -5.93 4.27 1.84
C HIS A 90 -5.34 3.03 1.17
N PHE A 91 -4.20 2.56 1.68
CA PHE A 91 -3.57 1.32 1.24
C PHE A 91 -2.82 0.63 2.38
N PHE A 92 -2.63 -0.68 2.21
CA PHE A 92 -1.83 -1.52 3.09
C PHE A 92 -0.56 -1.95 2.37
N ALA A 93 0.58 -1.83 3.04
CA ALA A 93 1.86 -2.32 2.55
C ALA A 93 2.30 -3.50 3.40
N ILE A 94 2.44 -4.67 2.78
CA ILE A 94 2.87 -5.90 3.44
C ILE A 94 4.30 -6.18 2.99
N TYR A 95 5.22 -6.23 3.94
CA TYR A 95 6.62 -6.51 3.73
C TYR A 95 6.92 -7.91 4.23
N HIS A 96 7.87 -8.61 3.60
CA HIS A 96 8.43 -9.85 4.12
C HIS A 96 9.95 -9.87 4.12
N VAL A 97 10.51 -10.69 5.00
CA VAL A 97 11.95 -11.02 5.08
C VAL A 97 12.07 -12.52 5.35
N ALA A 98 12.97 -13.19 4.64
CA ALA A 98 13.35 -14.57 4.92
C ALA A 98 14.11 -14.64 6.25
N CYS A 99 13.73 -15.58 7.10
CA CYS A 99 14.27 -15.73 8.44
C CYS A 99 14.69 -17.19 8.64
N SER A 100 15.99 -17.44 8.55
CA SER A 100 16.55 -18.78 8.77
C SER A 100 16.67 -19.14 10.26
N ASP A 101 16.59 -18.15 11.16
CA ASP A 101 16.67 -18.38 12.62
C ASP A 101 15.30 -18.80 13.20
N PRO A 102 15.18 -20.01 13.77
CA PRO A 102 13.93 -20.51 14.36
C PRO A 102 13.54 -19.81 15.68
N LYS A 103 14.46 -19.14 16.37
CA LYS A 103 14.21 -18.41 17.63
C LYS A 103 14.13 -16.91 17.46
N ALA A 104 14.19 -16.41 16.21
CA ALA A 104 14.12 -14.98 15.96
C ALA A 104 12.79 -14.39 16.41
N ASP A 105 12.85 -13.30 17.17
CA ASP A 105 11.67 -12.51 17.50
C ASP A 105 11.30 -11.62 16.31
N PRO A 106 10.05 -11.60 15.84
CA PRO A 106 9.66 -10.78 14.71
C PRO A 106 9.88 -9.28 14.97
N ARG A 107 9.89 -8.83 16.23
CA ARG A 107 10.25 -7.43 16.59
C ARG A 107 11.73 -7.12 16.42
N LYS A 108 12.61 -8.11 16.58
CA LYS A 108 14.06 -7.96 16.43
C LYS A 108 14.50 -8.05 14.96
N ILE A 109 13.72 -8.76 14.13
CA ILE A 109 13.98 -8.87 12.68
C ILE A 109 13.80 -7.53 11.99
N TRP A 110 12.80 -6.74 12.38
CA TRP A 110 12.49 -5.45 11.74
C TRP A 110 13.19 -4.29 12.46
N THR A 111 14.46 -4.03 12.13
CA THR A 111 15.24 -2.86 12.55
C THR A 111 15.27 -1.77 11.47
N ALA A 112 16.01 -0.68 11.70
CA ALA A 112 16.19 0.38 10.71
C ALA A 112 16.98 -0.09 9.47
N ASP A 113 17.86 -1.08 9.64
CA ASP A 113 18.75 -1.58 8.59
C ASP A 113 18.15 -2.78 7.82
N THR A 114 17.03 -3.32 8.28
CA THR A 114 16.38 -4.47 7.65
C THR A 114 15.85 -4.12 6.28
N LYS A 115 16.47 -4.69 5.25
CA LYS A 115 15.98 -4.61 3.87
C LYS A 115 14.91 -5.68 3.66
N PRO A 116 13.68 -5.31 3.25
CA PRO A 116 12.65 -6.28 2.93
C PRO A 116 13.02 -7.07 1.67
N ASP A 117 12.79 -8.39 1.69
CA ASP A 117 12.98 -9.27 0.54
C ASP A 117 11.84 -9.17 -0.48
N GLY A 118 10.73 -8.53 -0.09
CA GLY A 118 9.61 -8.26 -0.95
C GLY A 118 8.58 -7.37 -0.28
N VAL A 119 7.83 -6.63 -1.10
CA VAL A 119 6.71 -5.79 -0.66
C VAL A 119 5.55 -5.91 -1.63
N ILE A 120 4.34 -5.91 -1.11
CA ILE A 120 3.11 -5.74 -1.89
C ILE A 120 2.30 -4.58 -1.32
N ARG A 121 1.73 -3.76 -2.20
CA ARG A 121 0.80 -2.69 -1.82
C ARG A 121 -0.60 -3.02 -2.29
N MET A 122 -1.53 -3.03 -1.36
CA MET A 122 -2.93 -3.35 -1.60
C MET A 122 -3.77 -2.12 -1.33
N GLN A 123 -4.58 -1.70 -2.30
CA GLN A 123 -5.52 -0.61 -2.07
C GLN A 123 -6.61 -1.06 -1.10
N ALA A 124 -6.95 -0.19 -0.15
CA ALA A 124 -8.11 -0.36 0.71
C ALA A 124 -9.30 0.31 0.02
N LEU A 125 -10.36 -0.46 -0.24
CA LEU A 125 -11.63 0.08 -0.71
C LEU A 125 -12.57 0.16 0.47
N LEU A 126 -12.90 1.36 0.90
CA LEU A 126 -13.85 1.55 1.99
C LEU A 126 -15.23 1.81 1.40
N GLU A 127 -16.15 0.90 1.67
CA GLU A 127 -17.54 0.98 1.21
C GLU A 127 -18.42 1.26 2.42
N THR A 128 -19.26 2.28 2.34
CA THR A 128 -20.26 2.59 3.37
C THR A 128 -21.64 2.65 2.74
N ASP A 129 -22.64 2.12 3.43
CA ASP A 129 -24.05 2.18 3.02
C ASP A 129 -24.68 3.57 3.29
N GLU A 130 -23.97 4.45 4.01
CA GLU A 130 -24.38 5.83 4.22
C GLU A 130 -23.88 6.70 3.05
N PRO A 131 -24.69 7.65 2.53
CA PRO A 131 -24.28 8.45 1.38
C PRO A 131 -23.00 9.22 1.71
N ALA A 132 -21.90 8.85 1.04
CA ALA A 132 -20.65 9.58 1.12
C ALA A 132 -20.93 11.04 0.74
N ALA A 133 -20.61 11.98 1.63
CA ALA A 133 -20.63 13.39 1.28
C ALA A 133 -19.69 13.59 0.08
N GLU A 134 -20.25 13.92 -1.08
CA GLU A 134 -19.50 14.13 -2.32
C GLU A 134 -18.46 15.25 -2.13
N GLU A 135 -17.19 14.89 -1.98
CA GLU A 135 -16.11 15.84 -2.25
C GLU A 135 -15.94 15.94 -3.78
N LYS A 136 -16.51 17.00 -4.34
CA LYS A 136 -16.26 17.47 -5.71
C LYS A 136 -14.75 17.53 -5.96
N LYS A 137 -14.21 16.60 -6.74
CA LYS A 137 -12.92 16.78 -7.42
C LYS A 137 -13.04 17.95 -8.39
N LYS A 138 -12.65 19.15 -7.95
CA LYS A 138 -12.20 20.20 -8.88
C LYS A 138 -10.88 19.71 -9.48
N GLY A 139 -10.95 19.23 -10.71
CA GLY A 139 -9.77 18.95 -11.53
C GLY A 139 -8.98 20.24 -11.72
N GLY A 140 -7.76 20.27 -11.19
CA GLY A 140 -6.70 21.13 -11.70
C GLY A 140 -5.89 20.27 -12.67
N ASP A 141 -6.21 20.38 -13.95
CA ASP A 141 -5.30 19.92 -15.00
C ASP A 141 -4.37 21.09 -15.32
N ASP A 142 -3.16 21.00 -14.78
CA ASP A 142 -2.04 21.90 -15.04
C ASP A 142 -1.45 21.48 -16.40
N GLU A 143 -2.07 21.92 -17.49
CA GLU A 143 -1.60 21.67 -18.84
C GLU A 143 -0.38 22.56 -19.12
N LYS A 144 0.82 21.99 -18.93
CA LYS A 144 2.09 22.61 -19.27
C LYS A 144 2.72 21.96 -20.50
N LYS A 145 2.40 22.49 -21.68
CA LYS A 145 3.24 22.54 -22.90
C LYS A 145 2.43 23.36 -23.92
N GLU A 146 2.89 24.50 -24.41
CA GLU A 146 4.00 24.62 -25.35
C GLU A 146 4.66 26.01 -25.25
N LYS A 147 5.99 26.04 -25.36
CA LYS A 147 6.76 27.25 -25.60
C LYS A 147 6.82 27.46 -27.12
N GLU A 148 6.00 28.35 -27.65
CA GLU A 148 6.37 29.06 -28.87
C GLU A 148 7.39 30.13 -28.50
N LYS A 149 8.60 30.00 -29.05
CA LYS A 149 9.54 31.10 -29.21
C LYS A 149 9.57 31.40 -30.71
N ASP A 150 8.70 32.31 -31.13
CA ASP A 150 8.87 33.05 -32.38
C ASP A 150 9.59 34.35 -32.01
N ASP A 151 10.89 34.41 -32.31
CA ASP A 151 11.74 35.60 -32.14
C ASP A 151 12.15 36.02 -33.56
N GLY A 152 11.36 36.91 -34.14
CA GLY A 152 11.68 37.59 -35.38
C GLY A 152 12.36 38.92 -35.11
N GLU A 153 13.64 39.07 -35.49
CA GLU A 153 14.22 40.32 -36.04
C GLU A 153 15.62 39.99 -36.64
N LYS A 154 15.82 39.98 -37.97
CA LYS A 154 16.13 41.08 -38.92
C LYS A 154 17.64 41.42 -39.05
N LYS A 155 18.04 41.66 -40.31
CA LYS A 155 19.28 42.35 -40.79
C LYS A 155 20.59 41.57 -40.62
N GLU A 156 21.61 41.63 -41.48
CA GLU A 156 21.94 42.41 -42.67
C GLU A 156 23.13 41.70 -43.37
N GLU A 157 23.22 41.85 -44.70
CA GLU A 157 24.44 41.92 -45.54
C GLU A 157 25.58 40.88 -45.41
N LYS A 158 26.01 40.30 -46.55
CA LYS A 158 27.17 40.77 -47.34
C LYS A 158 27.79 39.66 -48.21
N LYS A 159 28.02 40.01 -49.49
CA LYS A 159 28.98 39.43 -50.49
C LYS A 159 28.78 37.96 -50.85
N GLU A 160 28.82 37.57 -52.13
CA GLU A 160 29.76 37.93 -53.21
C GLU A 160 29.08 37.86 -54.57
#